data_AF-A0A151X404-F1
#
_entry.id   AF-A0A151X404-F1
#
_cell.length_a   1.000
_cell.length_b   1.000
_cell.length_c   1.000
_cell.angle_alpha   90.00
_cell.angle_beta   90.00
_cell.angle_gamma   90.00
#
_symmetry.space_group_name_H-M   'P 1'
#
loop_
_entity.id
_entity.type
_entity.pdbx_description
1 polymer ?
#
loop_
_entity_poly.entity_id
_entity_poly.type
_entity_poly.pdbx_seq_one_letter_code
_entity_poly.pdbx_strand_id
1 'polypeptide(L)'
;VELRQFLNRSIIQRTDDPLTYWYQAKMEYPNLYEIAIKYLSIVGTSVPSERLFSKAGNILIEKRSRLSGTRLSKLIFLSSLDEIYWQKFL
;
A
#
# COMPACT_ATOMS: atom_id res chain seq x y z
N VAL A 1 -13.89 10.36 -23.97
CA VAL A 1 -12.79 10.52 -24.95
C VAL A 1 -11.49 9.94 -24.42
N GLU A 2 -11.14 10.19 -23.14
CA GLU A 2 -9.96 9.62 -22.45
C GLU A 2 -9.76 8.11 -22.68
N LEU A 3 -10.80 7.29 -22.47
CA LEU A 3 -10.70 5.83 -22.63
C LEU A 3 -10.23 5.41 -24.03
N ARG A 4 -10.76 6.03 -25.09
CA ARG A 4 -10.36 5.70 -26.47
C ARG A 4 -8.93 6.12 -26.76
N GLN A 5 -8.50 7.28 -26.24
CA GLN A 5 -7.12 7.75 -26.37
C GLN A 5 -6.15 6.82 -25.63
N PHE A 6 -6.50 6.41 -24.41
CA PHE A 6 -5.71 5.46 -23.63
C PHE A 6 -5.57 4.11 -24.33
N LEU A 7 -6.68 3.54 -24.84
CA LEU A 7 -6.65 2.25 -25.55
C LEU A 7 -5.84 2.27 -26.85
N ASN A 8 -5.69 3.45 -27.47
CA ASN A 8 -4.89 3.62 -28.69
C ASN A 8 -3.41 3.94 -28.40
N ARG A 9 -3.04 4.12 -27.13
CA ARG A 9 -1.67 4.47 -26.73
C ARG A 9 -0.78 3.22 -26.70
N SER A 10 0.53 3.42 -26.85
CA SER A 10 1.50 2.35 -26.63
C SER A 10 1.52 1.94 -25.15
N ILE A 11 1.63 0.62 -24.91
CA ILE A 11 1.72 0.04 -23.57
C ILE A 11 3.07 0.41 -22.95
N ILE A 12 3.09 0.67 -21.64
CA ILE A 12 4.33 0.87 -20.87
C ILE A 12 5.19 -0.39 -20.86
N GLN A 13 6.49 -0.26 -20.57
CA GLN A 13 7.33 -1.45 -20.48
C GLN A 13 6.95 -2.28 -19.25
N ARG A 14 7.17 -3.59 -19.33
CA ARG A 14 6.85 -4.51 -18.23
C ARG A 14 7.70 -4.26 -16.98
N THR A 15 8.83 -3.59 -17.14
CA THR A 15 9.74 -3.19 -16.06
C THR A 15 9.33 -1.89 -15.37
N ASP A 16 8.40 -1.12 -15.97
CA ASP A 16 7.99 0.17 -15.43
C ASP A 16 6.93 0.00 -14.34
N ASP A 17 6.94 0.92 -13.37
CA ASP A 17 5.92 0.96 -12.33
C ASP A 17 4.61 1.58 -12.87
N PRO A 18 3.49 0.82 -12.87
CA PRO A 18 2.22 1.32 -13.35
C PRO A 18 1.68 2.49 -12.50
N LEU A 19 1.98 2.56 -11.19
CA LEU A 19 1.52 3.67 -10.36
C LEU A 19 2.21 4.98 -10.76
N THR A 20 3.53 4.94 -10.96
CA THR A 20 4.31 6.07 -11.48
C THR A 20 3.78 6.57 -12.83
N TYR A 21 3.43 5.66 -13.74
CA TYR A 21 2.79 6.04 -15.01
C TYR A 21 1.50 6.82 -14.79
N TRP A 22 0.59 6.32 -13.95
CA TRP A 22 -0.69 6.99 -13.70
C TRP A 22 -0.51 8.36 -13.04
N TYR A 23 0.45 8.52 -12.13
CA TYR A 23 0.75 9.85 -11.57
C TYR A 23 1.17 10.87 -12.63
N GLN A 24 1.97 10.46 -13.62
CA GLN A 24 2.36 11.32 -14.73
C GLN A 24 1.19 11.60 -15.68
N ALA A 25 0.34 10.60 -15.91
CA ALA A 25 -0.82 10.69 -16.80
C ALA A 25 -2.03 11.44 -16.19
N LYS A 26 -1.95 11.87 -14.92
CA LYS A 26 -3.05 12.52 -14.19
C LYS A 26 -3.64 13.73 -14.92
N MET A 27 -2.80 14.56 -15.54
CA MET A 27 -3.27 15.76 -16.26
C MET A 27 -3.92 15.42 -17.60
N GLU A 28 -3.51 14.31 -18.23
CA GLU A 28 -4.00 13.90 -19.54
C GLU A 28 -5.28 13.07 -19.46
N TYR A 29 -5.42 12.24 -18.41
CA TYR A 29 -6.56 11.38 -18.18
C TYR A 29 -7.07 11.50 -16.73
N PRO A 30 -7.61 12.64 -16.30
CA PRO A 30 -7.98 12.88 -14.90
C PRO A 30 -9.04 11.90 -14.39
N ASN A 31 -10.06 11.57 -15.20
CA ASN A 31 -11.10 10.64 -14.79
C ASN A 31 -10.60 9.20 -14.76
N LEU A 32 -9.80 8.81 -15.76
CA LEU A 32 -9.24 7.46 -15.83
C LEU A 32 -8.18 7.23 -14.74
N TYR A 33 -7.42 8.27 -14.39
CA TYR A 33 -6.44 8.27 -13.30
C TYR A 33 -7.09 7.91 -11.96
N GLU A 34 -8.23 8.53 -11.61
CA GLU A 34 -8.92 8.26 -10.35
C GLU A 34 -9.32 6.78 -10.24
N ILE A 35 -9.82 6.21 -11.34
CA ILE A 35 -10.20 4.80 -11.42
C ILE A 35 -8.95 3.91 -11.33
N ALA A 36 -7.91 4.23 -12.10
CA ALA A 36 -6.71 3.42 -12.17
C ALA A 36 -5.97 3.35 -10.83
N ILE A 37 -5.76 4.48 -10.16
CA ILE A 37 -5.12 4.52 -8.84
C ILE A 37 -5.95 3.74 -7.82
N LYS A 38 -7.28 3.89 -7.83
CA LYS A 38 -8.16 3.15 -6.92
C LYS A 38 -7.96 1.64 -7.02
N TYR A 39 -7.86 1.10 -8.23
CA TYR A 39 -7.77 -0.35 -8.42
C TYR A 39 -6.34 -0.90 -8.40
N LEU A 40 -5.36 -0.16 -8.89
CA LEU A 40 -3.95 -0.58 -8.86
C LEU A 40 -3.34 -0.53 -7.46
N SER A 41 -3.86 0.32 -6.57
CA SER A 41 -3.39 0.40 -5.18
C SER A 41 -3.91 -0.75 -4.30
N ILE A 42 -4.87 -1.55 -4.79
CA ILE A 42 -5.41 -2.68 -4.06
C ILE A 42 -4.43 -3.84 -4.19
N VAL A 43 -3.92 -4.31 -3.05
CA VAL A 43 -3.11 -5.52 -3.04
C VAL A 43 -4.01 -6.72 -3.32
N GLY A 44 -3.76 -7.41 -4.43
CA GLY A 44 -4.56 -8.58 -4.85
C GLY A 44 -4.35 -9.85 -4.02
N THR A 45 -3.58 -9.79 -2.92
CA THR A 45 -3.25 -10.96 -2.09
C THR A 45 -3.44 -10.66 -0.60
N SER A 46 -3.79 -11.68 0.19
CA SER A 46 -3.79 -11.62 1.66
C SER A 46 -2.38 -11.67 2.26
N VAL A 47 -1.34 -11.86 1.46
CA VAL A 47 0.04 -12.02 1.93
C VAL A 47 0.52 -10.87 2.84
N PRO A 48 0.24 -9.57 2.56
CA PRO A 48 0.64 -8.50 3.47
C PRO A 48 -0.09 -8.55 4.81
N SER A 49 -1.38 -8.89 4.82
CA SER A 49 -2.14 -9.02 6.06
C SER A 49 -1.66 -10.24 6.86
N GLU A 50 -1.42 -11.38 6.22
CA GLU A 50 -0.84 -12.57 6.86
C GLU A 50 0.54 -12.30 7.46
N ARG A 51 1.42 -11.59 6.74
CA ARG A 51 2.73 -11.17 7.26
C ARG A 51 2.59 -10.26 8.48
N LEU A 52 1.64 -9.32 8.44
CA LEU A 52 1.34 -8.44 9.57
C LEU A 52 0.83 -9.25 10.77
N PHE A 53 -0.08 -10.19 10.55
CA PHE A 53 -0.64 -11.06 11.60
C PHE A 53 0.39 -12.02 12.18
N SER A 54 1.31 -12.56 11.38
CA SER A 54 2.42 -13.39 11.86
C SER A 54 3.34 -12.59 12.79
N LYS A 55 3.74 -11.37 12.38
CA LYS A 55 4.53 -10.45 13.22
C LYS A 55 3.78 -10.06 14.49
N ALA A 56 2.47 -9.82 14.39
CA ALA A 56 1.59 -9.55 15.54
C ALA A 56 1.50 -10.74 16.50
N GLY A 57 1.43 -11.97 15.98
CA GLY A 57 1.46 -13.21 16.74
C GLY A 57 2.72 -13.31 17.59
N ASN A 58 3.88 -12.97 17.03
CA ASN A 58 5.14 -12.92 17.77
C ASN A 58 5.09 -11.88 18.91
N ILE A 59 4.58 -10.66 18.65
CA ILE A 59 4.42 -9.62 19.68
C ILE A 59 3.49 -10.11 20.82
N LEU A 60 2.42 -10.83 20.48
CA LEU A 60 1.45 -11.36 21.43
C LEU A 60 2.02 -12.50 22.29
N ILE A 61 2.75 -13.42 21.65
CA ILE A 61 3.33 -14.62 22.30
C ILE A 61 4.52 -14.23 23.18
N GLU A 62 5.39 -13.33 22.71
CA GLU A 62 6.66 -13.00 23.36
C GLU A 62 6.51 -11.96 24.48
N LYS A 63 5.48 -11.09 24.43
CA LYS A 63 5.38 -9.89 25.29
C LYS A 63 4.06 -9.69 26.06
N ARG A 64 3.52 -10.78 26.63
CA ARG A 64 2.43 -10.84 27.65
C ARG A 64 1.05 -11.22 27.10
N SER A 65 0.54 -12.34 27.63
CA SER A 65 -0.81 -12.90 27.41
C SER A 65 -2.00 -12.04 27.87
N ARG A 66 -1.82 -10.74 28.17
CA ARG A 66 -2.86 -9.83 28.71
C ARG A 66 -2.92 -8.46 28.02
N LEU A 67 -2.50 -8.37 26.76
CA LEU A 67 -2.67 -7.15 25.96
C LEU A 67 -4.10 -7.03 25.46
N SER A 68 -4.76 -5.90 25.75
CA SER A 68 -6.04 -5.55 25.13
C SER A 68 -5.86 -5.41 23.61
N GLY A 69 -6.86 -5.84 22.83
CA GLY A 69 -6.85 -5.75 21.37
C GLY A 69 -6.55 -4.34 20.86
N THR A 70 -7.05 -3.30 21.52
CA THR A 70 -6.76 -1.89 21.16
C THR A 70 -5.28 -1.55 21.29
N ARG A 71 -4.59 -2.08 22.31
CA ARG A 71 -3.17 -1.83 22.52
C ARG A 71 -2.32 -2.63 21.54
N LEU A 72 -2.74 -3.85 21.21
CA LEU A 72 -2.12 -4.66 20.17
C LEU A 72 -2.18 -3.96 18.81
N SER A 73 -3.33 -3.45 18.40
CA SER A 73 -3.48 -2.73 17.12
C SER A 73 -2.54 -1.52 17.03
N LYS A 74 -2.39 -0.75 18.12
CA LYS A 74 -1.44 0.38 18.18
C LYS A 74 0.01 -0.09 18.03
N LEU A 75 0.40 -1.17 18.69
CA LEU A 75 1.76 -1.72 18.58
C LEU A 75 2.05 -2.26 17.17
N ILE A 76 1.10 -2.97 16.57
CA ILE A 76 1.21 -3.46 15.19
C ILE A 76 1.41 -2.28 14.24
N PHE A 77 0.57 -1.24 14.34
CA PHE A 77 0.69 -0.03 13.54
C PHE A 77 2.09 0.61 13.66
N LEU A 78 2.54 0.88 14.88
CA LEU A 78 3.87 1.45 15.11
C LEU A 78 4.97 0.55 14.54
N SER A 79 4.89 -0.77 14.73
CA SER A 79 5.88 -1.72 14.21
C SER A 79 5.88 -1.88 12.68
N SER A 80 4.87 -1.34 11.99
CA SER A 80 4.75 -1.34 10.53
C SER A 80 5.30 -0.07 9.88
N LEU A 81 5.61 0.96 10.66
CA LEU A 81 6.20 2.20 10.16
C LEU A 81 7.69 2.03 9.86
N ASP A 82 8.16 2.63 8.77
CA ASP A 82 9.58 2.66 8.41
C ASP A 82 10.42 3.47 9.42
N GLU A 83 11.69 3.09 9.57
CA GLU A 83 12.67 3.75 10.45
C GLU A 83 12.81 5.26 10.19
N ILE A 84 12.55 5.71 8.97
CA ILE A 84 12.57 7.12 8.56
C ILE A 84 11.59 7.95 9.40
N TYR A 85 10.43 7.39 9.78
CA TYR A 85 9.46 8.08 10.63
C TYR A 85 9.91 8.19 12.09
N TRP A 86 10.80 7.30 12.53
CA TRP A 86 11.32 7.28 13.89
C TRP A 86 12.51 8.24 14.09
N GLN A 87 13.32 8.43 13.05
CA GLN A 87 14.45 9.37 13.07
C GLN A 87 14.03 10.84 13.23
N LYS A 88 12.78 11.21 12.94
CA LYS A 88 12.27 12.57 13.18
C LYS A 88 12.08 12.91 14.67
N PHE A 89 12.15 11.93 15.55
CA PHE A 89 11.92 12.09 16.99
C PHE A 89 13.19 11.93 17.84
N LEU A 90 14.35 11.75 17.19
CA LEU A 90 15.69 11.78 17.79
C LEU A 90 16.44 13.01 17.28
#